data_AF-A0A453S6E9-F1
#
_entry.id   AF-A0A453S6E9-F1
#
_cell.length_a   1.000
_cell.length_b   1.000
_cell.length_c   1.000
_cell.angle_alpha   90.00
_cell.angle_beta   90.00
_cell.angle_gamma   90.00
#
_symmetry.space_group_name_H-M   'P 1'
#
loop_
_entity.id
_entity.type
_entity.pdbx_description
1 polymer ?
#
loop_
_entity_poly.entity_id
_entity_poly.type
_entity_poly.pdbx_seq_one_letter_code
_entity_poly.pdbx_strand_id
1 'polypeptide(L)'
;SRDGNSQELPSNNLLPELSSASETMGCRMNNKHLWKLMMVLLSTSHQSSQLVSTDQCLSNIISFLHNILPFMKKCFRERAEPGDVHTNPQVALGALISLLAYFCTECDNRISMLENKISDSYRLLAKILFFCSGEVIALAKLVHEIEFLNENGAKNDVHMCGSFRHCIHIIQGSLRSTNMQVQMLGIHVLKTCAQRELTEVSQTETHSFMILLGELLG
;
A
#
# COMPACT_ATOMS: atom_id res chain seq x y z
N SER A 1 -52.12 -7.84 2.52
CA SER A 1 -51.12 -7.26 3.45
C SER A 1 -50.40 -8.42 4.11
N ARG A 2 -49.06 -8.36 4.20
CA ARG A 2 -48.07 -9.46 4.39
C ARG A 2 -47.69 -10.19 3.10
N ASP A 3 -46.43 -10.41 2.73
CA ASP A 3 -45.14 -10.14 3.37
C ASP A 3 -44.10 -9.89 2.26
N GLY A 4 -43.45 -8.74 2.27
CA GLY A 4 -42.26 -8.46 1.45
C GLY A 4 -41.03 -8.85 2.25
N ASN A 5 -40.54 -10.07 2.06
CA ASN A 5 -39.31 -10.53 2.68
C ASN A 5 -38.13 -10.10 1.79
N SER A 6 -37.72 -8.84 1.91
CA SER A 6 -36.43 -8.38 1.40
C SER A 6 -35.36 -8.98 2.29
N GLN A 7 -34.79 -10.10 1.84
CA GLN A 7 -33.65 -10.73 2.46
C GLN A 7 -32.45 -9.77 2.29
N GLU A 8 -32.19 -8.93 3.30
CA GLU A 8 -30.95 -8.17 3.39
C GLU A 8 -29.79 -9.17 3.46
N LEU A 9 -29.05 -9.29 2.35
CA LEU A 9 -27.79 -10.02 2.35
C LEU A 9 -26.83 -9.30 3.29
N PRO A 10 -26.18 -10.00 4.24
CA PRO A 10 -25.24 -9.36 5.15
C PRO A 10 -24.04 -8.87 4.34
N SER A 11 -23.88 -7.55 4.29
CA SER A 11 -22.82 -6.81 3.60
C SER A 11 -21.39 -7.23 4.01
N ASN A 12 -21.26 -7.98 5.10
CA ASN A 12 -19.99 -8.47 5.63
C ASN A 12 -19.34 -9.60 4.81
N ASN A 13 -20.09 -10.29 3.95
CA ASN A 13 -19.57 -11.37 3.09
C ASN A 13 -19.17 -10.89 1.68
N LEU A 14 -19.56 -9.68 1.30
CA LEU A 14 -19.28 -9.13 -0.03
C LEU A 14 -17.80 -8.82 -0.23
N LEU A 15 -17.10 -8.30 0.78
CA LEU A 15 -15.68 -7.90 0.67
C LEU A 15 -14.73 -9.09 0.42
N PRO A 16 -14.83 -10.21 1.16
CA PRO A 16 -14.06 -11.42 0.89
C PRO A 16 -14.40 -12.07 -0.46
N GLU A 17 -15.68 -12.08 -0.84
CA GLU A 17 -16.13 -12.60 -2.14
C GLU A 17 -15.67 -11.72 -3.30
N LEU A 18 -15.69 -10.39 -3.16
CA LEU A 18 -15.14 -9.45 -4.14
C LEU A 18 -13.62 -9.60 -4.25
N SER A 19 -12.93 -9.85 -3.13
CA SER A 19 -11.49 -10.09 -3.11
C SER A 19 -11.13 -11.39 -3.83
N SER A 20 -11.82 -12.49 -3.52
CA SER A 20 -11.65 -13.80 -4.16
C SER A 20 -12.04 -13.77 -5.66
N ALA A 21 -13.13 -13.08 -5.99
CA ALA A 21 -13.53 -12.87 -7.38
C ALA A 21 -12.52 -11.98 -8.13
N SER A 22 -11.99 -10.93 -7.50
CA SER A 22 -10.94 -10.07 -8.07
C SER A 22 -9.60 -10.79 -8.23
N GLU A 23 -9.27 -11.71 -7.32
CA GLU A 23 -8.08 -12.57 -7.40
C GLU A 23 -8.22 -13.60 -8.54
N THR A 24 -9.39 -14.23 -8.66
CA THR A 24 -9.74 -15.17 -9.75
C THR A 24 -9.80 -14.47 -11.11
N MET A 25 -10.28 -13.23 -11.15
CA MET A 25 -10.35 -12.40 -12.35
C MET A 25 -9.00 -11.75 -12.67
N GLY A 26 -8.17 -11.45 -11.68
CA GLY A 26 -6.84 -10.84 -11.80
C GLY A 26 -5.87 -11.66 -12.65
N CYS A 27 -5.97 -12.99 -12.58
CA CYS A 27 -5.22 -13.90 -13.47
C CYS A 27 -5.58 -13.76 -14.96
N ARG A 28 -6.65 -13.04 -15.32
CA ARG A 28 -7.11 -12.82 -16.71
C ARG A 28 -7.35 -11.35 -17.06
N MET A 29 -7.31 -10.44 -16.10
CA MET A 29 -7.66 -9.03 -16.30
C MET A 29 -6.42 -8.21 -16.63
N ASN A 30 -6.34 -7.80 -17.89
CA ASN A 30 -5.38 -6.82 -18.39
C ASN A 30 -5.36 -5.57 -17.47
N ASN A 31 -4.17 -5.06 -17.14
CA ASN A 31 -3.85 -3.98 -16.18
C ASN A 31 -4.84 -2.78 -16.16
N LYS A 32 -5.49 -2.51 -17.30
CA LYS A 32 -6.57 -1.53 -17.47
C LYS A 32 -7.76 -1.70 -16.50
N HIS A 33 -8.12 -2.92 -16.12
CA HIS A 33 -9.26 -3.16 -15.23
C HIS A 33 -8.93 -2.96 -13.75
N LEU A 34 -7.70 -3.28 -13.37
CA LEU A 34 -7.12 -3.01 -12.05
C LEU A 34 -7.04 -1.49 -11.80
N TRP A 35 -6.61 -0.73 -12.82
CA TRP A 35 -6.63 0.73 -12.79
C TRP A 35 -8.05 1.30 -12.68
N LYS A 36 -9.02 0.75 -13.43
CA LYS A 36 -10.43 1.13 -13.29
C LYS A 36 -10.97 0.84 -11.90
N LEU A 37 -10.57 -0.27 -11.28
CA LEU A 37 -10.95 -0.60 -9.91
C LEU A 37 -10.36 0.41 -8.91
N MET A 38 -9.08 0.76 -9.04
CA MET A 38 -8.44 1.82 -8.22
C MET A 38 -9.13 3.18 -8.41
N MET A 39 -9.46 3.56 -9.64
CA MET A 39 -10.20 4.80 -9.93
C MET A 39 -11.63 4.76 -9.39
N VAL A 40 -12.31 3.60 -9.44
CA VAL A 40 -13.64 3.41 -8.84
C VAL A 40 -13.56 3.51 -7.33
N LEU A 41 -12.50 3.01 -6.69
CA LEU A 41 -12.30 3.11 -5.23
C LEU A 41 -11.97 4.53 -4.77
N LEU A 42 -11.13 5.25 -5.51
CA LEU A 42 -10.86 6.68 -5.31
C LEU A 42 -12.11 7.54 -5.55
N SER A 43 -12.95 7.16 -6.52
CA SER A 43 -14.18 7.89 -6.85
C SER A 43 -15.31 7.59 -5.86
N THR A 44 -15.42 6.34 -5.39
CA THR A 44 -16.40 5.95 -4.37
C THR A 44 -16.03 6.51 -3.01
N SER A 45 -14.75 6.66 -2.67
CA SER A 45 -14.34 7.37 -1.44
C SER A 45 -14.66 8.86 -1.50
N HIS A 46 -14.51 9.51 -2.65
CA HIS A 46 -14.94 10.91 -2.85
C HIS A 46 -16.47 11.09 -2.72
N GLN A 47 -17.26 10.17 -3.29
CA GLN A 47 -18.74 10.20 -3.21
C GLN A 47 -19.29 9.78 -1.83
N SER A 48 -18.53 9.00 -1.06
CA SER A 48 -18.91 8.53 0.28
C SER A 48 -18.89 9.62 1.36
N SER A 49 -18.34 10.79 1.06
CA SER A 49 -18.30 11.95 1.97
C SER A 49 -19.71 12.49 2.34
N GLN A 50 -20.76 12.05 1.64
CA GLN A 50 -22.15 12.40 1.96
C GLN A 50 -22.91 11.33 2.77
N LEU A 51 -22.38 10.11 2.95
CA LEU A 51 -23.14 8.95 3.50
C LEU A 51 -22.45 8.16 4.62
N VAL A 52 -21.15 8.35 4.88
CA VAL A 52 -20.40 7.60 5.90
C VAL A 52 -19.41 8.52 6.62
N SER A 53 -19.06 8.19 7.87
CA SER A 53 -18.03 8.95 8.60
C SER A 53 -16.66 8.82 7.92
N THR A 54 -15.82 9.84 8.05
CA THR A 54 -14.47 9.85 7.46
C THR A 54 -13.63 8.65 7.93
N ASP A 55 -13.77 8.26 9.19
CA ASP A 55 -13.07 7.10 9.77
C ASP A 55 -13.54 5.77 9.15
N GLN A 56 -14.85 5.62 8.91
CA GLN A 56 -15.37 4.42 8.24
C GLN A 56 -14.90 4.32 6.79
N CYS A 57 -14.84 5.45 6.07
CA CYS A 57 -14.30 5.50 4.72
C CYS A 57 -12.82 5.06 4.69
N LEU A 58 -12.00 5.62 5.57
CA LEU A 58 -10.58 5.26 5.71
C LEU A 58 -10.40 3.77 6.02
N SER A 59 -11.20 3.23 6.96
CA SER A 59 -11.15 1.81 7.29
C SER A 59 -11.48 0.91 6.10
N ASN A 60 -12.48 1.27 5.29
CA ASN A 60 -12.88 0.49 4.12
C ASN A 60 -11.79 0.48 3.04
N ILE A 61 -11.17 1.63 2.77
CA ILE A 61 -10.09 1.73 1.78
C ILE A 61 -8.88 0.89 2.23
N ILE A 62 -8.54 0.92 3.52
CA ILE A 62 -7.38 0.20 4.03
C ILE A 62 -7.61 -1.30 4.06
N SER A 63 -8.83 -1.76 4.42
CA SER A 63 -9.20 -3.16 4.28
C SER A 63 -9.11 -3.64 2.83
N PHE A 64 -9.53 -2.82 1.86
CA PHE A 64 -9.37 -3.15 0.45
C PHE A 64 -7.88 -3.23 0.06
N LEU A 65 -7.08 -2.22 0.41
CA LEU A 65 -5.66 -2.17 0.10
C LEU A 65 -4.92 -3.38 0.67
N HIS A 66 -5.22 -3.77 1.91
CA HIS A 66 -4.66 -4.95 2.56
C HIS A 66 -4.85 -6.23 1.73
N ASN A 67 -6.02 -6.37 1.09
CA ASN A 67 -6.33 -7.55 0.29
C ASN A 67 -5.69 -7.51 -1.11
N ILE A 68 -5.60 -6.33 -1.74
CA ILE A 68 -5.12 -6.24 -3.13
C ILE A 68 -3.60 -6.07 -3.26
N LEU A 69 -2.93 -5.53 -2.23
CA LEU A 69 -1.49 -5.23 -2.26
C LEU A 69 -0.60 -6.46 -2.52
N PRO A 70 -0.83 -7.63 -1.88
CA PRO A 70 -0.08 -8.84 -2.19
C PRO A 70 -0.15 -9.22 -3.66
N PHE A 71 -1.34 -9.15 -4.26
CA PHE A 71 -1.56 -9.43 -5.67
C PHE A 71 -0.82 -8.44 -6.57
N MET A 72 -0.93 -7.13 -6.30
CA MET A 72 -0.23 -6.10 -7.08
C MET A 72 1.29 -6.28 -7.03
N LYS A 73 1.87 -6.55 -5.85
CA LYS A 73 3.30 -6.82 -5.69
C LYS A 73 3.75 -8.02 -6.53
N LYS A 74 2.95 -9.09 -6.55
CA LYS A 74 3.20 -10.25 -7.42
C LYS A 74 3.18 -9.88 -8.90
N CYS A 75 2.19 -9.10 -9.35
CA CYS A 75 2.12 -8.63 -10.73
C CYS A 75 3.28 -7.72 -11.14
N PHE A 76 3.84 -6.92 -10.23
CA PHE A 76 5.02 -6.11 -10.53
C PHE A 76 6.30 -6.95 -10.65
N ARG A 77 6.37 -8.06 -9.90
CA ARG A 77 7.48 -9.02 -9.94
C ARG A 77 7.45 -9.89 -11.20
N GLU A 78 6.27 -10.39 -11.56
CA GLU A 78 6.05 -11.22 -12.75
C GLU A 78 5.96 -10.31 -13.99
N ARG A 79 7.03 -10.23 -14.81
CA ARG A 79 7.00 -9.41 -16.04
C ARG A 79 5.77 -9.79 -16.89
N ALA A 80 5.00 -8.80 -17.32
CA ALA A 80 4.03 -8.99 -18.39
C ALA A 80 4.79 -9.49 -19.63
N GLU A 81 4.28 -10.53 -20.29
CA GLU A 81 4.82 -10.96 -21.58
C GLU A 81 4.90 -9.75 -22.53
N PRO A 82 5.93 -9.68 -23.41
CA PRO A 82 6.23 -8.51 -24.23
C PRO A 82 5.14 -8.10 -25.26
N GLY A 83 3.94 -8.67 -25.19
CA GLY A 83 2.78 -8.34 -26.03
C GLY A 83 1.78 -7.34 -25.43
N ASP A 84 1.81 -7.06 -24.13
CA ASP A 84 0.78 -6.20 -23.49
C ASP A 84 1.21 -4.72 -23.44
N VAL A 85 1.03 -4.04 -24.56
CA VAL A 85 1.53 -2.67 -24.87
C VAL A 85 0.91 -1.56 -23.99
N HIS A 86 -0.11 -1.85 -23.19
CA HIS A 86 -1.05 -0.80 -22.78
C HIS A 86 -0.93 -0.27 -21.34
N THR A 87 -0.04 -0.79 -20.50
CA THR A 87 0.19 -0.17 -19.16
C THR A 87 1.63 -0.38 -18.69
N ASN A 88 2.39 0.70 -18.53
CA ASN A 88 3.76 0.64 -18.02
C ASN A 88 3.70 0.29 -16.50
N PRO A 89 4.22 -0.88 -16.06
CA PRO A 89 4.21 -1.29 -14.66
C PRO A 89 4.85 -0.27 -13.71
N GLN A 90 5.83 0.51 -14.19
CA GLN A 90 6.49 1.56 -13.42
C GLN A 90 5.55 2.70 -13.06
N VAL A 91 4.64 3.07 -13.97
CA VAL A 91 3.65 4.13 -13.73
C VAL A 91 2.63 3.67 -12.68
N ALA A 92 2.19 2.41 -12.78
CA ALA A 92 1.27 1.83 -11.80
C ALA A 92 1.92 1.69 -10.41
N LEU A 93 3.19 1.28 -10.35
CA LEU A 93 3.97 1.22 -9.12
C LEU A 93 4.14 2.60 -8.48
N GLY A 94 4.50 3.62 -9.27
CA GLY A 94 4.61 5.00 -8.80
C GLY A 94 3.28 5.56 -8.28
N ALA A 95 2.16 5.24 -8.94
CA ALA A 95 0.83 5.63 -8.48
C ALA A 95 0.45 4.96 -7.15
N LEU A 96 0.79 3.68 -6.99
CA LEU A 96 0.58 2.95 -5.73
C LEU A 96 1.40 3.53 -4.58
N ILE A 97 2.69 3.82 -4.82
CA ILE A 97 3.56 4.47 -3.83
C ILE A 97 2.99 5.84 -3.43
N SER A 98 2.51 6.62 -4.40
CA SER A 98 1.90 7.93 -4.15
C SER A 98 0.61 7.84 -3.34
N LEU A 99 -0.21 6.81 -3.57
CA LEU A 99 -1.40 6.55 -2.77
C LEU A 99 -1.06 6.22 -1.32
N LEU A 100 -0.05 5.38 -1.09
CA LEU A 100 0.42 5.07 0.27
C LEU A 100 1.06 6.29 0.93
N ALA A 101 1.79 7.11 0.18
CA ALA A 101 2.33 8.39 0.66
C ALA A 101 1.23 9.30 1.19
N TYR A 102 0.14 9.45 0.42
CA TYR A 102 -1.03 10.22 0.85
C TYR A 102 -1.57 9.73 2.19
N PHE A 103 -1.76 8.42 2.37
CA PHE A 103 -2.25 7.88 3.64
C PHE A 103 -1.26 8.09 4.79
N CYS A 104 0.04 7.94 4.55
CA CYS A 104 1.05 8.20 5.58
C CYS A 104 1.00 9.66 6.05
N THR A 105 1.01 10.61 5.10
CA THR A 105 0.95 12.05 5.41
C THR A 105 -0.38 12.45 6.05
N GLU A 106 -1.50 11.96 5.54
CA GLU A 106 -2.82 12.28 6.09
C GLU A 106 -2.99 11.74 7.50
N CYS A 107 -2.49 10.53 7.79
CA CYS A 107 -2.54 9.97 9.13
C CYS A 107 -1.60 10.70 10.09
N ASP A 108 -0.37 11.04 9.68
CA ASP A 108 0.55 11.86 10.50
C ASP A 108 -0.13 13.17 10.90
N ASN A 109 -0.59 13.94 9.92
CA ASN A 109 -1.27 15.23 10.12
C ASN A 109 -2.44 15.11 11.10
N ARG A 110 -3.35 14.15 10.88
CA ARG A 110 -4.51 13.95 11.77
C ARG A 110 -4.10 13.51 13.18
N ILE A 111 -3.10 12.63 13.31
CA ILE A 111 -2.60 12.21 14.63
C ILE A 111 -1.98 13.40 15.37
N SER A 112 -1.25 14.29 14.70
CA SER A 112 -0.74 15.53 15.31
C SER A 112 -1.83 16.51 15.74
N MET A 113 -3.01 16.47 15.15
CA MET A 113 -4.15 17.30 15.54
C MET A 113 -5.01 16.68 16.65
N LEU A 114 -4.82 15.40 17.00
CA LEU A 114 -5.61 14.73 18.02
C LEU A 114 -5.08 15.04 19.43
N GLU A 115 -5.94 15.62 20.26
CA GLU A 115 -5.67 15.85 21.68
C GLU A 115 -5.68 14.54 22.49
N ASN A 116 -6.61 13.63 22.18
CA ASN A 116 -6.75 12.35 22.88
C ASN A 116 -6.11 11.19 22.09
N LYS A 117 -4.94 10.80 22.59
CA LYS A 117 -4.06 9.75 22.07
C LYS A 117 -4.51 8.31 22.37
N ILE A 118 -5.70 8.13 22.95
CA ILE A 118 -6.31 6.83 23.27
C ILE A 118 -7.67 6.70 22.55
N SER A 119 -8.08 7.72 21.78
CA SER A 119 -9.33 7.70 21.03
C SER A 119 -9.36 6.57 19.98
N ASP A 120 -10.57 6.13 19.63
CA ASP A 120 -10.77 5.15 18.56
C ASP A 120 -10.24 5.67 17.22
N SER A 121 -10.38 6.97 16.95
CA SER A 121 -9.81 7.64 15.77
C SER A 121 -8.28 7.59 15.77
N TYR A 122 -7.61 7.88 16.90
CA TYR A 122 -6.16 7.71 17.00
C TYR A 122 -5.75 6.26 16.71
N ARG A 123 -6.44 5.30 17.32
CA ARG A 123 -6.13 3.87 17.13
C ARG A 123 -6.31 3.43 15.68
N LEU A 124 -7.34 3.94 15.00
CA LEU A 124 -7.55 3.70 13.57
C LEU A 124 -6.41 4.31 12.74
N LEU A 125 -6.14 5.61 12.88
CA LEU A 125 -5.10 6.29 12.12
C LEU A 125 -3.72 5.67 12.34
N ALA A 126 -3.38 5.29 13.57
CA ALA A 126 -2.14 4.60 13.88
C ALA A 126 -2.06 3.23 13.18
N LYS A 127 -3.15 2.46 13.10
CA LYS A 127 -3.19 1.20 12.35
C LYS A 127 -2.97 1.43 10.85
N ILE A 128 -3.61 2.45 10.30
CA ILE A 128 -3.47 2.82 8.88
C ILE A 128 -2.03 3.21 8.57
N LEU A 129 -1.46 4.12 9.36
CA LEU A 129 -0.09 4.58 9.19
C LEU A 129 0.92 3.44 9.34
N PHE A 130 0.73 2.54 10.31
CA PHE A 130 1.56 1.36 10.49
C PHE A 130 1.53 0.45 9.26
N PHE A 131 0.33 0.16 8.78
CA PHE A 131 0.13 -0.66 7.59
C PHE A 131 0.77 -0.04 6.34
N CYS A 132 0.44 1.23 6.02
CA CYS A 132 0.96 1.90 4.85
C CYS A 132 2.48 2.06 4.89
N SER A 133 3.06 2.40 6.04
CA SER A 133 4.52 2.50 6.18
C SER A 133 5.22 1.15 5.94
N GLY A 134 4.64 0.06 6.46
CA GLY A 134 5.16 -1.29 6.23
C GLY A 134 5.09 -1.70 4.75
N GLU A 135 4.02 -1.31 4.06
CA GLU A 135 3.86 -1.57 2.62
C GLU A 135 4.80 -0.73 1.76
N VAL A 136 5.08 0.52 2.14
CA VAL A 136 6.10 1.35 1.47
C VAL A 136 7.49 0.70 1.57
N ILE A 137 7.86 0.14 2.73
CA ILE A 137 9.12 -0.62 2.88
C ILE A 137 9.12 -1.84 1.95
N ALA A 138 8.02 -2.60 1.90
CA ALA A 138 7.92 -3.76 1.02
C ALA A 138 8.01 -3.38 -0.47
N LEU A 139 7.42 -2.26 -0.86
CA LEU A 139 7.51 -1.74 -2.24
C LEU A 139 8.91 -1.22 -2.56
N ALA A 140 9.61 -0.58 -1.62
CA ALA A 140 10.98 -0.16 -1.81
C ALA A 140 11.91 -1.37 -2.09
N LYS A 141 11.75 -2.45 -1.32
CA LYS A 141 12.45 -3.72 -1.59
C LYS A 141 12.11 -4.26 -2.97
N LEU A 142 10.83 -4.24 -3.35
CA LEU A 142 10.37 -4.74 -4.65
C LEU A 142 10.94 -3.92 -5.82
N VAL A 143 11.02 -2.59 -5.70
CA VAL A 143 11.65 -1.74 -6.72
C VAL A 143 13.11 -2.17 -6.93
N HIS A 144 13.85 -2.35 -5.83
CA HIS A 144 15.24 -2.78 -5.88
C HIS A 144 15.40 -4.19 -6.46
N GLU A 145 14.54 -5.13 -6.09
CA GLU A 145 14.51 -6.49 -6.64
C GLU A 145 14.28 -6.46 -8.17
N ILE A 146 13.35 -5.63 -8.65
CA ILE A 146 13.07 -5.48 -10.08
C ILE A 146 14.26 -4.84 -10.83
N GLU A 147 14.95 -3.86 -10.23
CA GLU A 147 16.17 -3.27 -10.78
C GLU A 147 17.29 -4.31 -10.91
N PHE A 148 17.56 -5.07 -9.84
CA PHE A 148 18.57 -6.13 -9.82
C PHE A 148 18.31 -7.20 -10.89
N LEU A 149 17.05 -7.61 -11.08
CA LEU A 149 16.67 -8.58 -12.13
C LEU A 149 16.77 -8.01 -13.57
N ASN A 150 16.93 -6.69 -13.72
CA ASN A 150 17.04 -6.00 -15.02
C ASN A 150 18.48 -5.65 -15.41
N GLU A 151 19.50 -5.92 -14.58
CA GLU A 151 20.91 -5.64 -14.91
C GLU A 151 21.40 -6.37 -16.18
N ASN A 152 20.67 -7.37 -16.67
CA ASN A 152 20.93 -8.06 -17.95
C ASN A 152 20.24 -7.43 -19.19
N GLY A 153 19.53 -6.30 -19.07
CA GLY A 153 18.86 -5.66 -20.20
C GLY A 153 18.34 -4.24 -19.98
N ALA A 154 19.01 -3.27 -20.63
CA ALA A 154 18.58 -1.90 -21.00
C ALA A 154 18.01 -0.94 -19.91
N LYS A 155 18.81 0.10 -19.59
CA LYS A 155 18.51 1.56 -19.47
C LYS A 155 17.15 2.08 -18.92
N ASN A 156 16.38 1.33 -18.16
CA ASN A 156 15.16 1.81 -17.47
C ASN A 156 15.42 2.36 -16.05
N ASP A 157 16.67 2.74 -15.78
CA ASP A 157 17.28 3.03 -14.47
C ASP A 157 16.68 4.26 -13.75
N VAL A 158 16.24 5.28 -14.50
CA VAL A 158 15.85 6.59 -13.92
C VAL A 158 14.49 6.55 -13.19
N HIS A 159 13.51 5.79 -13.68
CA HIS A 159 12.15 5.76 -13.11
C HIS A 159 12.03 4.87 -11.87
N MET A 160 12.78 3.77 -11.82
CA MET A 160 12.82 2.89 -10.66
C MET A 160 13.60 3.54 -9.51
N CYS A 161 14.72 4.19 -9.81
CA CYS A 161 15.45 5.02 -8.85
C CYS A 161 14.55 6.12 -8.24
N GLY A 162 13.69 6.76 -9.05
CA GLY A 162 12.71 7.73 -8.57
C GLY A 162 11.67 7.13 -7.61
N SER A 163 11.15 5.93 -7.90
CA SER A 163 10.18 5.23 -7.05
C SER A 163 10.80 4.79 -5.74
N PHE A 164 12.02 4.25 -5.78
CA PHE A 164 12.77 3.86 -4.60
C PHE A 164 13.05 5.06 -3.68
N ARG A 165 13.54 6.16 -4.24
CA ARG A 165 13.76 7.41 -3.47
C ARG A 165 12.48 7.97 -2.88
N HIS A 166 11.35 7.86 -3.58
CA HIS A 166 10.05 8.27 -3.06
C HIS A 166 9.69 7.44 -1.81
N CYS A 167 9.88 6.11 -1.85
CA CYS A 167 9.70 5.28 -0.67
C CYS A 167 10.59 5.71 0.51
N ILE A 168 11.87 5.99 0.27
CA ILE A 168 12.79 6.49 1.32
C ILE A 168 12.25 7.77 1.95
N HIS A 169 11.85 8.76 1.15
CA HIS A 169 11.31 10.02 1.68
C HIS A 169 10.04 9.82 2.52
N ILE A 170 9.16 8.90 2.13
CA ILE A 170 7.94 8.59 2.91
C ILE A 170 8.32 7.99 4.26
N ILE A 171 9.25 7.03 4.28
CA ILE A 171 9.71 6.39 5.53
C ILE A 171 10.39 7.42 6.43
N GLN A 172 11.26 8.26 5.86
CA GLN A 172 11.91 9.36 6.58
C GLN A 172 10.90 10.35 7.15
N GLY A 173 9.79 10.61 6.45
CA GLY A 173 8.70 11.46 6.94
C GLY A 173 8.19 11.02 8.31
N SER A 174 7.84 9.74 8.46
CA SER A 174 7.39 9.20 9.75
C SER A 174 8.48 9.25 10.82
N LEU A 175 9.73 8.96 10.49
CA LEU A 175 10.86 8.94 11.45
C LEU A 175 11.29 10.33 11.91
N ARG A 176 11.10 11.33 11.05
CA ARG A 176 11.43 12.74 11.32
C ARG A 176 10.20 13.57 11.69
N SER A 177 9.04 12.93 11.90
CA SER A 177 7.83 13.62 12.34
C SER A 177 8.07 14.33 13.66
N THR A 178 7.53 15.55 13.78
CA THR A 178 7.53 16.31 15.03
C THR A 178 6.58 15.70 16.06
N ASN A 179 5.72 14.77 15.67
CA ASN A 179 4.87 14.03 16.58
C ASN A 179 5.59 12.76 17.07
N MET A 180 5.93 12.73 18.36
CA MET A 180 6.62 11.61 19.00
C MET A 180 5.91 10.25 18.81
N GLN A 181 4.58 10.21 18.69
CA GLN A 181 3.86 8.97 18.48
C GLN A 181 4.02 8.43 17.06
N VAL A 182 3.98 9.32 16.07
CA VAL A 182 4.23 8.98 14.67
C VAL A 182 5.67 8.52 14.49
N GLN A 183 6.62 9.21 15.12
CA GLN A 183 8.02 8.79 15.17
C GLN A 183 8.19 7.40 15.79
N MET A 184 7.59 7.15 16.95
CA MET A 184 7.62 5.83 17.61
C MET A 184 6.98 4.74 16.76
N LEU A 185 5.91 5.07 16.04
CA LEU A 185 5.27 4.13 15.12
C LEU A 185 6.18 3.81 13.93
N GLY A 186 6.85 4.81 13.34
CA GLY A 186 7.84 4.62 12.28
C GLY A 186 8.99 3.71 12.71
N ILE A 187 9.53 3.93 13.91
CA ILE A 187 10.57 3.06 14.50
C ILE A 187 10.02 1.64 14.70
N HIS A 188 8.79 1.50 15.18
CA HIS A 188 8.18 0.20 15.38
C HIS A 188 8.01 -0.56 14.06
N VAL A 189 7.53 0.11 13.00
CA VAL A 189 7.42 -0.49 11.67
C VAL A 189 8.78 -0.98 11.17
N LEU A 190 9.83 -0.16 11.26
CA LEU A 190 11.19 -0.57 10.88
C LEU A 190 11.66 -1.79 11.66
N LYS A 191 11.47 -1.78 12.98
CA LYS A 191 11.82 -2.91 13.85
C LYS A 191 11.09 -4.19 13.40
N THR A 192 9.78 -4.12 13.20
CA THR A 192 8.97 -5.28 12.78
C THR A 192 9.43 -5.80 11.41
N CYS A 193 9.73 -4.91 10.47
CA CYS A 193 10.26 -5.30 9.16
C CYS A 193 11.63 -5.98 9.32
N ALA A 194 12.58 -5.37 10.04
CA ALA A 194 13.89 -5.95 10.29
C ALA A 194 13.83 -7.34 10.95
N GLN A 195 12.93 -7.50 11.93
CA GLN A 195 12.71 -8.79 12.58
C GLN A 195 12.19 -9.85 11.61
N ARG A 196 11.29 -9.49 10.70
CA ARG A 196 10.79 -10.40 9.66
C ARG A 196 11.91 -10.80 8.69
N GLU A 197 12.75 -9.87 8.25
CA GLU A 197 13.89 -10.18 7.37
C GLU A 197 14.89 -11.14 8.02
N LEU A 198 15.14 -11.01 9.33
CA LEU A 198 16.04 -11.91 10.06
C LEU A 198 15.48 -13.33 10.19
N THR A 199 14.16 -13.51 10.04
CA THR A 199 13.51 -14.83 10.06
C THR A 199 13.37 -15.45 8.67
N GLU A 200 13.49 -14.66 7.60
CA GLU A 200 13.38 -15.11 6.21
C GLU A 200 14.78 -15.48 5.67
N VAL A 201 14.96 -16.71 5.18
CA VAL A 201 16.28 -17.30 4.82
C VAL A 201 16.77 -16.85 3.41
N SER A 202 16.09 -15.90 2.79
CA SER A 202 16.35 -15.44 1.43
C SER A 202 17.46 -14.38 1.38
N GLN A 203 18.63 -14.74 0.81
CA GLN A 203 19.77 -13.83 0.69
C GLN A 203 19.46 -12.54 -0.08
N THR A 204 18.58 -12.60 -1.09
CA THR A 204 18.20 -11.44 -1.92
C THR A 204 17.30 -10.45 -1.16
N GLU A 205 16.40 -10.95 -0.30
CA GLU A 205 15.53 -10.10 0.53
C GLU A 205 16.32 -9.38 1.61
N THR A 206 17.28 -10.07 2.25
CA THR A 206 18.19 -9.45 3.22
C THR A 206 19.05 -8.35 2.59
N HIS A 207 19.58 -8.55 1.38
CA HIS A 207 20.39 -7.55 0.68
C HIS A 207 19.59 -6.27 0.36
N SER A 208 18.38 -6.42 -0.19
CA SER A 208 17.51 -5.30 -0.54
C SER A 208 17.12 -4.46 0.68
N PHE A 209 16.90 -5.10 1.82
CA PHE A 209 16.61 -4.42 3.07
C PHE A 209 17.83 -3.68 3.65
N MET A 210 19.03 -4.24 3.52
CA MET A 210 20.27 -3.57 3.97
C MET A 210 20.56 -2.32 3.16
N ILE A 211 20.31 -2.34 1.84
CA ILE A 211 20.41 -1.14 0.99
C ILE A 211 19.41 -0.09 1.42
N LEU A 212 18.15 -0.49 1.65
CA LEU A 212 17.12 0.42 2.17
C LEU A 212 17.56 1.09 3.47
N LEU A 213 18.10 0.33 4.42
CA LEU A 213 18.60 0.89 5.69
C LEU A 213 19.78 1.84 5.48
N GLY A 214 20.72 1.51 4.59
CA GLY A 214 21.83 2.37 4.24
C GLY A 214 21.37 3.73 3.71
N GLU A 215 20.45 3.71 2.76
CA GLU A 215 19.86 4.91 2.14
C GLU A 215 18.95 5.71 3.10
N LEU A 216 18.37 5.04 4.10
CA LEU A 216 17.57 5.71 5.12
C LEU A 216 18.42 6.50 6.12
N LEU A 217 19.64 6.02 6.38
CA LEU A 217 20.60 6.57 7.34
C LEU A 217 21.59 7.58 6.73
N GLY A 218 21.79 7.53 5.41
CA GLY A 218 22.55 8.53 4.64
C GLY A 218 21.84 9.87 4.52
#